data_AF-A0A087KID7-F1
#
_entry.id   AF-A0A087KID7-F1
#
_cell.length_a   1.000
_cell.length_b   1.000
_cell.length_c   1.000
_cell.angle_alpha   90.00
_cell.angle_beta   90.00
_cell.angle_gamma   90.00
#
_symmetry.space_group_name_H-M   'P 1'
#
loop_
_entity.id
_entity.type
_entity.pdbx_description
1 polymer ?
#
loop_
_entity_poly.entity_id
_entity_poly.type
_entity_poly.pdbx_seq_one_letter_code
_entity_poly.pdbx_strand_id
1 'polypeptide(L)'
;MKHDAVKTVYDLMRYCHMPMWCQREVRDMKVGDIYFLGKYKEVMYSEDLNEDVDFVGEAWIEKERGIYKFYATWTIPMKPSRSFIMTNGGFKVLKGGAVNFGGDLSAFRSFALVSRYLNRLVMKMSNEERNEFYKVGSKPLLRGICIDKDSISRRPHYIKEGESIRRVWLNYSNQLPTHPLQAIVTSAIALKQI
;
A
#
# COMPACT_ATOMS: atom_id res chain seq x y z
N MET A 1 -2.07 11.22 -16.56
CA MET A 1 -0.91 12.11 -16.30
C MET A 1 0.31 11.50 -16.97
N LYS A 2 1.04 12.25 -17.82
CA LYS A 2 2.27 11.76 -18.45
C LYS A 2 3.38 11.65 -17.38
N HIS A 3 4.27 10.68 -17.55
CA HIS A 3 5.26 10.26 -16.57
C HIS A 3 6.30 11.34 -16.21
N ASP A 4 6.73 12.14 -17.19
CA ASP A 4 7.73 13.21 -17.01
C ASP A 4 7.23 14.37 -16.10
N ALA A 5 5.98 14.26 -15.64
CA ALA A 5 5.36 15.18 -14.71
C ALA A 5 5.57 14.80 -13.23
N VAL A 6 6.09 13.60 -12.88
CA VAL A 6 6.31 13.24 -11.47
C VAL A 6 7.62 13.83 -10.97
N LYS A 7 7.58 15.10 -10.56
CA LYS A 7 8.77 15.86 -10.13
C LYS A 7 8.85 16.04 -8.63
N THR A 8 7.73 15.93 -7.92
CA THR A 8 7.63 16.17 -6.48
C THR A 8 6.91 15.05 -5.76
N VAL A 9 7.00 15.02 -4.42
CA VAL A 9 6.19 14.09 -3.60
C VAL A 9 4.69 14.34 -3.81
N TYR A 10 4.29 15.59 -4.06
CA TYR A 10 2.92 15.93 -4.43
C TYR A 10 2.50 15.21 -5.72
N ASP A 11 3.32 15.28 -6.77
CA ASP A 11 3.03 14.63 -8.05
C ASP A 11 3.02 13.10 -7.90
N LEU A 12 3.90 12.56 -7.06
CA LEU A 12 3.96 11.12 -6.75
C LEU A 12 2.64 10.67 -6.12
N MET A 13 2.19 11.34 -5.06
CA MET A 13 0.90 11.03 -4.42
C MET A 13 -0.26 11.14 -5.41
N ARG A 14 -0.28 12.19 -6.23
CA ARG A 14 -1.31 12.38 -7.26
C ARG A 14 -1.29 11.27 -8.31
N TYR A 15 -0.12 10.86 -8.79
CA TYR A 15 0.04 9.79 -9.79
C TYR A 15 -0.44 8.43 -9.28
N CYS A 16 -0.22 8.17 -7.99
CA CYS A 16 -0.68 6.98 -7.28
C CYS A 16 -2.16 7.04 -6.86
N HIS A 17 -2.87 8.12 -7.18
CA HIS A 17 -4.22 8.41 -6.69
C HIS A 17 -4.29 8.32 -5.16
N MET A 18 -3.37 8.96 -4.45
CA MET A 18 -3.39 9.12 -3.00
C MET A 18 -3.93 10.51 -2.62
N PRO A 19 -4.56 10.68 -1.44
CA PRO A 19 -5.01 11.99 -0.99
C PRO A 19 -3.83 12.97 -0.84
N MET A 20 -4.03 14.25 -1.14
CA MET A 20 -2.91 15.20 -1.19
C MET A 20 -2.23 15.48 0.16
N TRP A 21 -2.94 15.28 1.28
CA TRP A 21 -2.37 15.42 2.63
C TRP A 21 -1.31 14.33 2.92
N CYS A 22 -1.36 13.20 2.22
CA CYS A 22 -0.39 12.11 2.34
C CYS A 22 1.05 12.49 2.00
N GLN A 23 1.26 13.53 1.19
CA GLN A 23 2.60 13.95 0.81
C GLN A 23 3.47 14.26 2.04
N ARG A 24 2.84 14.77 3.11
CA ARG A 24 3.55 15.09 4.35
C ARG A 24 3.94 13.83 5.11
N GLU A 25 3.10 12.80 5.10
CA GLU A 25 3.42 11.51 5.74
C GLU A 25 4.70 10.91 5.13
N VAL A 26 4.81 10.90 3.79
CA VAL A 26 6.00 10.38 3.10
C VAL A 26 7.24 11.25 3.36
N ARG A 27 7.09 12.58 3.37
CA ARG A 27 8.20 13.50 3.64
C ARG A 27 8.73 13.38 5.07
N ASP A 28 7.85 13.14 6.03
CA ASP A 28 8.18 13.09 7.46
C ASP A 28 8.61 11.67 7.92
N MET A 29 8.73 10.71 6.98
CA MET A 29 9.21 9.36 7.28
C MET A 29 10.64 9.38 7.84
N LYS A 30 10.86 8.60 8.89
CA LYS A 30 12.16 8.27 9.49
C LYS A 30 12.61 6.89 9.00
N VAL A 31 13.91 6.62 9.15
CA VAL A 31 14.48 5.31 8.81
C VAL A 31 13.74 4.19 9.57
N GLY A 32 13.29 3.18 8.84
CA GLY A 32 12.50 2.06 9.36
C GLY A 32 10.99 2.26 9.26
N ASP A 33 10.50 3.44 8.88
CA ASP A 33 9.08 3.65 8.68
C ASP A 33 8.57 2.94 7.41
N ILE A 34 7.30 2.53 7.48
CA ILE A 34 6.54 1.98 6.35
C ILE A 34 5.32 2.88 6.11
N TYR A 35 5.11 3.26 4.86
CA TYR A 35 3.96 4.03 4.42
C TYR A 35 3.12 3.22 3.44
N PHE A 36 1.87 2.93 3.81
CA PHE A 36 0.95 2.15 2.99
C PHE A 36 0.19 3.04 2.00
N LEU A 37 0.26 2.68 0.72
CA LEU A 37 -0.62 3.19 -0.31
C LEU A 37 -1.91 2.37 -0.38
N GLY A 38 -1.81 1.09 -0.02
CA GLY A 38 -2.93 0.28 0.40
C GLY A 38 -2.52 -1.18 0.59
N LYS A 39 -3.37 -1.92 1.29
CA LYS A 39 -3.26 -3.35 1.54
C LYS A 39 -4.64 -3.97 1.46
N TYR A 40 -4.79 -4.96 0.59
CA TYR A 40 -6.01 -5.72 0.40
C TYR A 40 -5.66 -7.19 0.29
N LYS A 41 -6.49 -8.03 0.91
CA LYS A 41 -6.40 -9.47 0.86
C LYS A 41 -7.76 -10.04 0.49
N GLU A 42 -7.74 -11.01 -0.40
CA GLU A 42 -8.90 -11.78 -0.80
C GLU A 42 -8.55 -13.25 -0.60
N VAL A 43 -9.36 -13.94 0.19
CA VAL A 43 -9.15 -15.36 0.50
C VAL A 43 -9.98 -16.17 -0.46
N MET A 44 -9.37 -17.13 -1.14
CA MET A 44 -10.07 -18.08 -2.00
C MET A 44 -9.56 -19.49 -1.73
N TYR A 45 -10.49 -20.45 -1.70
CA TYR A 45 -10.16 -21.86 -1.57
C TYR A 45 -9.48 -22.37 -2.84
N SER A 46 -8.31 -23.01 -2.68
CA SER A 46 -7.62 -23.71 -3.75
C SER A 46 -7.93 -25.20 -3.65
N GLU A 47 -8.59 -25.76 -4.66
CA GLU A 47 -8.89 -27.20 -4.70
C GLU A 47 -7.62 -28.06 -4.74
N ASP A 48 -6.55 -27.59 -5.41
CA ASP A 48 -5.32 -28.37 -5.56
C ASP A 48 -4.47 -28.38 -4.29
N LEU A 49 -4.42 -27.25 -3.58
CA LEU A 49 -3.73 -27.17 -2.29
C LEU A 49 -4.61 -27.66 -1.14
N ASN A 50 -5.90 -27.84 -1.39
CA ASN A 50 -6.91 -28.20 -0.40
C ASN A 50 -6.88 -27.27 0.83
N GLU A 51 -6.67 -25.98 0.59
CA GLU A 51 -6.57 -24.94 1.61
C GLU A 51 -7.00 -23.56 1.08
N ASP A 52 -7.27 -22.65 2.00
CA ASP A 52 -7.52 -21.25 1.71
C ASP A 52 -6.23 -20.51 1.36
N VAL A 53 -6.24 -19.79 0.24
CA VAL A 53 -5.08 -19.04 -0.27
C VAL A 53 -5.36 -17.54 -0.22
N ASP A 54 -4.41 -16.81 0.37
CA ASP A 54 -4.38 -15.35 0.38
C ASP A 54 -3.92 -14.81 -0.98
N PHE A 55 -4.81 -14.14 -1.70
CA PHE A 55 -4.48 -13.31 -2.85
C PHE A 55 -4.35 -11.85 -2.40
N VAL A 56 -3.25 -11.20 -2.76
CA VAL A 56 -2.87 -9.92 -2.15
C VAL A 56 -2.77 -8.81 -3.19
N GLY A 57 -3.25 -7.64 -2.82
CA GLY A 57 -3.02 -6.37 -3.51
C GLY A 57 -2.40 -5.40 -2.52
N GLU A 58 -1.11 -5.11 -2.66
CA GLU A 58 -0.38 -4.30 -1.69
C GLU A 58 0.56 -3.33 -2.40
N ALA A 59 0.63 -2.09 -1.91
CA ALA A 59 1.60 -1.11 -2.34
C ALA A 59 2.06 -0.29 -1.14
N TRP A 60 3.37 -0.20 -0.94
CA TRP A 60 3.95 0.53 0.19
C TRP A 60 5.30 1.17 -0.16
N ILE A 61 5.72 2.09 0.69
CA ILE A 61 7.03 2.75 0.66
C ILE A 61 7.71 2.48 1.99
N GLU A 62 9.00 2.17 1.95
CA GLU A 62 9.86 2.02 3.12
C GLU A 62 10.92 3.11 3.10
N LYS A 63 11.24 3.64 4.28
CA LYS A 63 12.31 4.63 4.42
C LYS A 63 13.60 3.99 4.89
N GLU A 64 14.62 4.07 4.04
CA GLU A 64 16.00 3.73 4.38
C GLU A 64 16.87 5.00 4.46
N ARG A 65 18.13 4.83 4.89
CA ARG A 65 19.09 5.94 4.99
C ARG A 65 19.27 6.62 3.63
N GLY A 66 18.74 7.83 3.49
CA GLY A 66 18.86 8.65 2.28
C GLY A 66 18.03 8.21 1.07
N ILE A 67 17.32 7.08 1.14
CA ILE A 67 16.56 6.49 0.00
C ILE A 67 15.18 6.08 0.48
N TYR A 68 14.19 6.14 -0.41
CA TYR A 68 12.87 5.56 -0.23
C TYR A 68 12.76 4.37 -1.17
N LYS A 69 12.43 3.19 -0.64
CA LYS A 69 12.13 2.01 -1.46
C LYS A 69 10.63 1.91 -1.61
N PHE A 70 10.15 1.56 -2.80
CA PHE A 70 8.74 1.26 -3.02
C PHE A 70 8.60 -0.18 -3.48
N TYR A 71 7.47 -0.78 -3.12
CA TYR A 71 7.13 -2.14 -3.48
C TYR A 71 5.66 -2.20 -3.83
N ALA A 72 5.31 -3.05 -4.80
CA ALA A 72 3.94 -3.43 -5.02
C ALA A 72 3.83 -4.88 -5.47
N THR A 73 2.78 -5.52 -4.95
CA THR A 73 2.41 -6.89 -5.25
C THR A 73 0.93 -6.92 -5.63
N TRP A 74 0.58 -7.60 -6.71
CA TRP A 74 -0.79 -7.88 -7.10
C TRP A 74 -0.90 -9.32 -7.60
N THR A 75 -1.61 -10.16 -6.86
CA THR A 75 -1.89 -11.55 -7.24
C THR A 75 -3.37 -11.84 -7.46
N ILE A 76 -4.25 -10.87 -7.20
CA ILE A 76 -5.70 -11.08 -7.30
C ILE A 76 -6.11 -11.35 -8.75
N PRO A 77 -6.70 -12.53 -9.05
CA PRO A 77 -7.04 -12.98 -10.40
C PRO A 77 -8.34 -12.35 -10.90
N MET A 78 -8.32 -11.03 -11.11
CA MET A 78 -9.48 -10.30 -11.63
C MET A 78 -9.91 -10.78 -13.04
N LYS A 79 -8.94 -11.26 -13.84
CA LYS A 79 -9.13 -11.84 -15.19
C LYS A 79 -7.98 -12.81 -15.50
N PRO A 80 -8.21 -13.94 -16.20
CA PRO A 80 -7.16 -14.91 -16.51
C PRO A 80 -5.97 -14.34 -17.29
N SER A 81 -6.19 -13.34 -18.15
CA SER A 81 -5.14 -12.73 -18.97
C SER A 81 -4.29 -11.68 -18.24
N ARG A 82 -4.64 -11.32 -17.01
CA ARG A 82 -3.88 -10.31 -16.26
C ARG A 82 -2.76 -10.99 -15.48
N SER A 83 -1.53 -10.73 -15.90
CA SER A 83 -0.34 -11.18 -15.18
C SER A 83 -0.30 -10.62 -13.77
N PHE A 84 0.27 -11.41 -12.85
CA PHE A 84 0.66 -10.91 -11.54
C PHE A 84 1.67 -9.78 -11.66
N ILE A 85 1.67 -8.92 -10.65
CA ILE A 85 2.63 -7.83 -10.53
C ILE A 85 3.46 -8.07 -9.28
N MET A 86 4.78 -8.11 -9.43
CA MET A 86 5.73 -7.89 -8.36
C MET A 86 6.75 -6.90 -8.88
N THR A 87 6.83 -5.75 -8.22
CA THR A 87 7.73 -4.67 -8.62
C THR A 87 8.30 -4.01 -7.38
N ASN A 88 9.53 -3.54 -7.51
CA ASN A 88 10.16 -2.71 -6.50
C ASN A 88 11.12 -1.72 -7.17
N GLY A 89 11.48 -0.68 -6.43
CA GLY A 89 12.46 0.29 -6.87
C GLY A 89 12.74 1.32 -5.79
N GLY A 90 13.51 2.34 -6.14
CA GLY A 90 13.92 3.37 -5.20
C GLY A 90 13.77 4.78 -5.76
N PHE A 91 13.61 5.75 -4.86
CA PHE A 91 13.72 7.16 -5.17
C PHE A 91 14.34 7.94 -4.01
N LYS A 92 14.85 9.13 -4.31
CA LYS A 92 15.28 10.10 -3.30
C LYS A 92 14.30 11.25 -3.25
N VAL A 93 14.06 11.77 -2.05
CA VAL A 93 13.38 13.05 -1.85
C VAL A 93 14.44 14.08 -1.52
N LEU A 94 14.63 15.04 -2.42
CA LEU A 94 15.59 16.13 -2.31
C LEU A 94 14.96 17.30 -1.54
N LYS A 95 15.79 18.30 -1.21
CA LYS A 95 15.33 19.56 -0.61
C LYS A 95 14.20 20.16 -1.46
N GLY A 96 13.16 20.68 -0.80
CA GLY A 96 11.97 21.18 -1.48
C GLY A 96 10.94 20.10 -1.86
N GLY A 97 11.22 18.82 -1.59
CA GLY A 97 10.28 17.72 -1.88
C GLY A 97 10.33 17.22 -3.33
N ALA A 98 11.39 17.56 -4.06
CA ALA A 98 11.62 17.03 -5.41
C ALA A 98 11.96 15.53 -5.33
N VAL A 99 11.43 14.74 -6.25
CA VAL A 99 11.63 13.30 -6.31
C VAL A 99 12.59 12.96 -7.45
N ASN A 100 13.57 12.11 -7.17
CA ASN A 100 14.51 11.59 -8.15
C ASN A 100 14.50 10.05 -8.15
N PHE A 101 14.07 9.44 -9.24
CA PHE A 101 13.93 7.99 -9.42
C PHE A 101 15.19 7.30 -9.96
N GLY A 102 16.28 8.01 -10.24
CA GLY A 102 17.59 7.42 -10.54
C GLY A 102 17.70 6.54 -11.80
N GLY A 103 16.63 6.31 -12.58
CA GLY A 103 16.68 5.43 -13.76
C GLY A 103 15.30 5.06 -14.32
N ASP A 104 15.19 3.86 -14.89
CA ASP A 104 13.96 3.36 -15.53
C ASP A 104 12.74 3.39 -14.60
N LEU A 105 11.66 3.96 -15.12
CA LEU A 105 10.42 4.21 -14.40
C LEU A 105 9.34 3.17 -14.68
N SER A 106 9.66 2.11 -15.43
CA SER A 106 8.80 0.94 -15.62
C SER A 106 8.30 0.36 -14.28
N ALA A 107 9.22 0.16 -13.31
CA ALA A 107 8.91 -0.33 -11.98
C ALA A 107 7.94 0.58 -11.22
N PHE A 108 8.15 1.90 -11.31
CA PHE A 108 7.27 2.90 -10.71
C PHE A 108 5.88 2.92 -11.34
N ARG A 109 5.77 2.70 -12.66
CA ARG A 109 4.47 2.62 -13.35
C ARG A 109 3.64 1.45 -12.83
N SER A 110 4.27 0.28 -12.67
CA SER A 110 3.63 -0.91 -12.10
C SER A 110 3.22 -0.67 -10.64
N PHE A 111 4.09 -0.03 -9.84
CA PHE A 111 3.79 0.35 -8.47
C PHE A 111 2.57 1.27 -8.37
N ALA A 112 2.55 2.33 -9.18
CA ALA A 112 1.43 3.27 -9.21
C ALA A 112 0.15 2.63 -9.74
N LEU A 113 0.25 1.66 -10.67
CA LEU A 113 -0.90 0.90 -11.15
C LEU A 113 -1.59 0.14 -10.02
N VAL A 114 -0.83 -0.57 -9.20
CA VAL A 114 -1.35 -1.30 -8.02
C VAL A 114 -2.00 -0.33 -7.03
N SER A 115 -1.35 0.79 -6.72
CA SER A 115 -1.94 1.85 -5.88
C SER A 115 -3.28 2.36 -6.43
N ARG A 116 -3.39 2.54 -7.76
CA ARG A 116 -4.65 2.97 -8.39
C ARG A 116 -5.73 1.89 -8.35
N TYR A 117 -5.37 0.60 -8.47
CA TYR A 117 -6.30 -0.50 -8.29
C TYR A 117 -6.85 -0.52 -6.86
N LEU A 118 -5.99 -0.37 -5.85
CA LEU A 118 -6.40 -0.27 -4.44
C LEU A 118 -7.32 0.93 -4.21
N ASN A 119 -7.00 2.09 -4.76
CA ASN A 119 -7.90 3.24 -4.70
C ASN A 119 -9.26 2.95 -5.37
N ARG A 120 -9.28 2.22 -6.49
CA ARG A 120 -10.53 1.83 -7.16
C ARG A 120 -11.37 0.89 -6.30
N LEU A 121 -10.75 -0.01 -5.53
CA LEU A 121 -11.45 -0.85 -4.54
C LEU A 121 -12.07 0.00 -3.44
N VAL A 122 -11.30 0.90 -2.81
CA VAL A 122 -11.84 1.83 -1.79
C VAL A 122 -13.03 2.64 -2.33
N MET A 123 -12.95 3.08 -3.59
CA MET A 123 -14.02 3.88 -4.18
C MET A 123 -15.28 3.09 -4.52
N LYS A 124 -15.17 1.77 -4.65
CA LYS A 124 -16.30 0.86 -4.83
C LYS A 124 -16.89 0.39 -3.50
N MET A 125 -16.15 0.49 -2.40
CA MET A 125 -16.65 0.10 -1.09
C MET A 125 -17.89 0.92 -0.72
N SER A 126 -18.88 0.26 -0.13
CA SER A 126 -20.05 0.88 0.48
C SER A 126 -19.66 1.72 1.70
N ASN A 127 -20.58 2.53 2.19
CA ASN A 127 -20.32 3.32 3.40
C ASN A 127 -20.17 2.41 4.62
N GLU A 128 -20.91 1.31 4.67
CA GLU A 128 -20.88 0.30 5.72
C GLU A 128 -19.50 -0.37 5.78
N GLU A 129 -18.98 -0.83 4.64
CA GLU A 129 -17.65 -1.44 4.55
C GLU A 129 -16.55 -0.48 5.00
N ARG A 130 -16.62 0.79 4.60
CA ARG A 130 -15.65 1.81 5.05
C ARG A 130 -15.77 2.09 6.54
N ASN A 131 -16.98 2.10 7.07
CA ASN A 131 -17.24 2.36 8.48
C ASN A 131 -16.63 1.29 9.39
N GLU A 132 -16.53 0.03 8.95
CA GLU A 132 -15.82 -1.00 9.72
C GLU A 132 -14.35 -0.65 9.98
N PHE A 133 -13.65 -0.06 9.01
CA PHE A 133 -12.29 0.42 9.22
C PHE A 133 -12.24 1.62 10.18
N TYR A 134 -13.18 2.55 10.05
CA TYR A 134 -13.21 3.75 10.89
C TYR A 134 -13.59 3.45 12.34
N LYS A 135 -14.42 2.45 12.60
CA LYS A 135 -14.77 2.00 13.96
C LYS A 135 -13.54 1.61 14.77
N VAL A 136 -12.58 0.93 14.15
CA VAL A 136 -11.30 0.56 14.77
C VAL A 136 -10.23 1.67 14.64
N GLY A 137 -10.63 2.87 14.22
CA GLY A 137 -9.75 4.03 14.05
C GLY A 137 -8.84 3.96 12.82
N SER A 138 -8.95 2.93 11.98
CA SER A 138 -8.10 2.74 10.81
C SER A 138 -8.69 3.40 9.56
N LYS A 139 -7.95 3.34 8.45
CA LYS A 139 -8.41 3.81 7.13
C LYS A 139 -8.70 2.61 6.22
N PRO A 140 -9.69 2.70 5.33
CA PRO A 140 -9.98 1.65 4.34
C PRO A 140 -8.71 1.21 3.61
N LEU A 141 -8.48 -0.10 3.61
CA LEU A 141 -7.29 -0.75 3.01
C LEU A 141 -5.95 -0.17 3.48
N LEU A 142 -5.88 0.36 4.71
CA LEU A 142 -4.68 1.01 5.27
C LEU A 142 -4.15 2.18 4.42
N ARG A 143 -4.98 2.75 3.56
CA ARG A 143 -4.56 3.77 2.60
C ARG A 143 -4.13 5.06 3.31
N GLY A 144 -2.85 5.40 3.19
CA GLY A 144 -2.27 6.58 3.82
C GLY A 144 -1.99 6.42 5.31
N ILE A 145 -1.74 5.18 5.75
CA ILE A 145 -1.22 4.86 7.07
C ILE A 145 0.31 4.86 7.00
N CYS A 146 0.96 5.59 7.91
CA CYS A 146 2.39 5.54 8.12
C CYS A 146 2.64 4.90 9.49
N ILE A 147 3.46 3.86 9.52
CA ILE A 147 3.90 3.18 10.75
C ILE A 147 5.40 3.38 10.94
N ASP A 148 5.82 3.37 12.19
CA ASP A 148 7.23 3.38 12.55
C ASP A 148 7.84 1.97 12.53
N LYS A 149 9.12 1.88 12.86
CA LYS A 149 9.90 0.63 12.93
C LYS A 149 9.32 -0.39 13.91
N ASP A 150 8.51 0.05 14.88
CA ASP A 150 7.90 -0.80 15.90
C ASP A 150 6.46 -1.17 15.51
N SER A 151 6.09 -0.91 14.25
CA SER A 151 4.76 -1.13 13.67
C SER A 151 3.64 -0.29 14.28
N ILE A 152 3.97 0.83 14.92
CA ILE A 152 2.99 1.73 15.53
C ILE A 152 2.67 2.89 14.60
N SER A 153 1.40 3.29 14.54
CA SER A 153 0.96 4.44 13.76
C SER A 153 1.73 5.71 14.14
N ARG A 154 2.35 6.40 13.18
CA ARG A 154 3.11 7.63 13.48
C ARG A 154 2.25 8.81 13.92
N ARG A 155 0.99 8.81 13.52
CA ARG A 155 0.01 9.81 13.94
C ARG A 155 -1.04 9.15 14.79
N PRO A 156 -1.57 9.86 15.79
CA PRO A 156 -2.68 9.36 16.57
C PRO A 156 -3.92 9.21 15.69
N HIS A 157 -4.70 8.19 16.03
CA HIS A 157 -6.03 7.94 15.52
C HIS A 157 -7.06 8.33 16.58
N TYR A 158 -8.25 8.67 16.12
CA TYR A 158 -9.36 9.03 17.00
C TYR A 158 -10.43 7.94 16.87
N ILE A 159 -10.74 7.30 17.99
CA ILE A 159 -11.78 6.26 18.07
C ILE A 159 -12.92 6.82 18.91
N LYS A 160 -14.16 6.60 18.44
CA LYS A 160 -15.37 6.98 19.16
C LYS A 160 -15.82 5.80 20.03
N GLU A 161 -15.84 6.01 21.34
CA GLU A 161 -16.36 5.05 22.33
C GLU A 161 -17.57 5.70 23.02
N GLY A 162 -18.77 5.37 22.55
CA GLY A 162 -20.02 6.01 22.98
C GLY A 162 -20.01 7.51 22.63
N GLU A 163 -20.09 8.37 23.65
CA GLU A 163 -20.02 9.83 23.52
C GLU A 163 -18.58 10.38 23.60
N SER A 164 -17.61 9.56 23.97
CA SER A 164 -16.22 9.98 24.15
C SER A 164 -15.37 9.75 22.89
N ILE A 165 -14.39 10.64 22.66
CA ILE A 165 -13.40 10.50 21.59
C ILE A 165 -12.04 10.24 22.24
N ARG A 166 -11.48 9.06 22.00
CA ARG A 166 -10.17 8.66 22.52
C ARG A 166 -9.09 8.82 21.45
N ARG A 167 -7.97 9.44 21.84
CA ARG A 167 -6.75 9.52 21.03
C ARG A 167 -5.90 8.27 21.28
N VAL A 168 -5.63 7.48 20.26
CA VAL A 168 -4.87 6.22 20.36
C VAL A 168 -3.77 6.13 19.30
N TRP A 169 -2.75 5.34 19.59
CA TRP A 169 -1.76 4.90 18.60
C TRP A 169 -2.05 3.43 18.31
N LEU A 170 -2.24 3.10 17.03
CA LEU A 170 -2.63 1.77 16.61
C LEU A 170 -1.40 0.92 16.33
N ASN A 171 -1.45 -0.34 16.76
CA ASN A 171 -0.44 -1.34 16.46
C ASN A 171 -0.83 -2.10 15.18
N TYR A 172 0.07 -2.11 14.21
CA TYR A 172 -0.09 -2.73 12.90
C TYR A 172 0.87 -3.92 12.69
N SER A 173 1.41 -4.52 13.75
CA SER A 173 2.34 -5.67 13.65
C SER A 173 1.76 -6.83 12.82
N ASN A 174 0.45 -7.05 12.90
CA ASN A 174 -0.26 -8.10 12.14
C ASN A 174 -0.68 -7.65 10.73
N GLN A 175 -0.29 -6.44 10.33
CA GLN A 175 -0.69 -5.80 9.07
C GLN A 175 0.53 -5.41 8.22
N LEU A 176 1.72 -5.87 8.60
CA LEU A 176 2.95 -5.67 7.83
C LEU A 176 2.80 -6.18 6.39
N PRO A 177 3.52 -5.58 5.42
CA PRO A 177 3.47 -6.04 4.04
C PRO A 177 3.82 -7.52 3.90
N THR A 178 3.10 -8.21 3.01
CA THR A 178 3.36 -9.61 2.70
C THR A 178 4.62 -9.70 1.85
N HIS A 179 5.46 -10.72 2.08
CA HIS A 179 6.68 -10.91 1.30
C HIS A 179 6.33 -11.12 -0.20
N PRO A 180 6.77 -10.24 -1.13
CA PRO A 180 6.29 -10.25 -2.52
C PRO A 180 6.46 -11.57 -3.25
N LEU A 181 7.62 -12.22 -3.07
CA LEU A 181 7.92 -13.50 -3.71
C LEU A 181 7.03 -14.61 -3.18
N GLN A 182 6.75 -14.63 -1.87
CA GLN A 182 5.91 -15.63 -1.25
C GLN A 182 4.49 -15.52 -1.81
N ALA A 183 3.95 -14.29 -1.84
CA ALA A 183 2.63 -14.02 -2.39
C ALA A 183 2.51 -14.49 -3.85
N ILE A 184 3.47 -14.15 -4.72
CA ILE A 184 3.44 -14.59 -6.12
C ILE A 184 3.48 -16.11 -6.24
N VAL A 185 4.41 -16.78 -5.54
CA VAL A 185 4.58 -18.23 -5.67
C VAL A 185 3.32 -18.95 -5.20
N THR A 186 2.81 -18.61 -4.02
CA THR A 186 1.59 -19.21 -3.47
C THR A 186 0.40 -19.01 -4.40
N SER A 187 0.17 -17.78 -4.87
CA SER A 187 -0.94 -17.51 -5.80
C SER A 187 -0.78 -18.19 -7.16
N ALA A 188 0.45 -18.36 -7.65
CA ALA A 188 0.70 -18.96 -8.95
C ALA A 188 0.49 -20.48 -8.94
N ILE A 189 0.90 -21.14 -7.85
CA ILE A 189 0.58 -22.55 -7.58
C ILE A 189 -0.94 -22.72 -7.50
N ALA A 190 -1.62 -21.88 -6.72
CA ALA A 190 -3.06 -21.95 -6.53
C ALA A 190 -3.88 -21.76 -7.82
N LEU A 191 -3.33 -21.10 -8.85
CA LEU A 191 -4.00 -20.84 -10.13
C LEU A 191 -3.46 -21.66 -11.31
N LYS A 192 -2.55 -22.62 -11.09
CA LYS A 192 -1.91 -23.42 -12.16
C LYS A 192 -1.23 -22.57 -13.24
N GLN A 193 -0.54 -21.50 -12.83
CA GLN A 193 0.17 -20.60 -13.74
C GLN A 193 1.69 -20.87 -13.83
N ILE A 194 2.15 -21.98 -13.25
CA ILE A 194 3.54 -22.48 -13.29
C ILE A 194 3.51 -23.95 -13.70
#